data_AF-A0A534MZK9-F1
#
_entry.id   AF-A0A534MZK9-F1
#
_cell.length_a   1.000
_cell.length_b   1.000
_cell.length_c   1.000
_cell.angle_alpha   90.00
_cell.angle_beta   90.00
_cell.angle_gamma   90.00
#
_symmetry.space_group_name_H-M   'P 1'
#
loop_
_entity.id
_entity.type
_entity.pdbx_description
1 polymer ?
#
loop_
_entity_poly.entity_id
_entity_poly.type
_entity_poly.pdbx_seq_one_letter_code
_entity_poly.pdbx_strand_id
1 'polypeptide(L)'
;MSPDHPDQSKKAETFRRLHRGARILILPNAWDVASARLFEDAGFPAVATSSAGLMVSLGYPDGEAIDREEFVAATRRIARALSVPLSADIVGGFGRSPKEVVSTVRSVIEAGAIGINIEDSRHETKELLPIPAQVERLKAVRKLRDALDVPFVINARTDALSLAPGEPEARLAEAIRRGTAYRDVGVDCLYPMGLTDPESIAGYVKAVEFPINVMIRKGLPSIAELQRLGVARVSFGPSASYATMGLLRRASAEVLERGTYATLLDGAISYDELNRLASPRRGS
;
A
#
# COMPACT_ATOMS: atom_id res chain seq x y z
N MET A 1 27.43 -13.47 -5.86
CA MET A 1 26.51 -12.45 -6.43
C MET A 1 25.42 -13.20 -7.16
N SER A 2 24.16 -13.13 -6.68
CA SER A 2 23.03 -13.81 -7.32
C SER A 2 22.56 -12.97 -8.52
N PRO A 3 22.17 -13.57 -9.66
CA PRO A 3 21.92 -12.84 -10.92
C PRO A 3 20.70 -11.89 -10.93
N ASP A 4 19.85 -11.91 -9.89
CA ASP A 4 18.52 -11.30 -9.90
C ASP A 4 18.46 -9.80 -9.50
N HIS A 5 19.56 -9.19 -9.02
CA HIS A 5 19.50 -7.84 -8.44
C HIS A 5 19.42 -6.62 -9.39
N PRO A 6 20.01 -6.59 -10.61
CA PRO A 6 20.07 -5.34 -11.38
C PRO A 6 18.69 -4.85 -11.86
N ASP A 7 17.73 -5.75 -12.09
CA ASP A 7 16.35 -5.37 -12.44
C ASP A 7 15.58 -4.82 -11.22
N GLN A 8 15.79 -5.42 -10.04
CA GLN A 8 15.09 -5.01 -8.82
C GLN A 8 15.52 -3.61 -8.35
N SER A 9 16.82 -3.30 -8.35
CA SER A 9 17.30 -1.96 -7.96
C SER A 9 16.79 -0.89 -8.94
N LYS A 10 16.77 -1.18 -10.25
CA LYS A 10 16.21 -0.26 -11.27
C LYS A 10 14.70 -0.03 -11.07
N LYS A 11 13.93 -1.07 -10.75
CA LYS A 11 12.50 -0.95 -10.38
C LYS A 11 12.32 -0.09 -9.15
N ALA A 12 13.15 -0.28 -8.13
CA ALA A 12 13.11 0.49 -6.89
C ALA A 12 13.42 1.98 -7.12
N GLU A 13 14.45 2.31 -7.90
CA GLU A 13 14.75 3.68 -8.30
C GLU A 13 13.60 4.32 -9.10
N THR A 14 13.03 3.56 -10.04
CA THR A 14 11.88 4.01 -10.83
C THR A 14 10.71 4.35 -9.91
N PHE A 15 10.38 3.46 -8.97
CA PHE A 15 9.32 3.69 -8.00
C PHE A 15 9.59 4.90 -7.09
N ARG A 16 10.83 5.09 -6.64
CA ARG A 16 11.23 6.29 -5.87
C ARG A 16 11.06 7.57 -6.68
N ARG A 17 11.39 7.58 -7.97
CA ARG A 17 11.21 8.75 -8.84
C ARG A 17 9.74 9.11 -9.04
N LEU A 18 8.84 8.13 -9.09
CA LEU A 18 7.40 8.38 -9.25
C LEU A 18 6.81 9.26 -8.12
N HIS A 19 7.37 9.22 -6.91
CA HIS A 19 6.91 10.04 -5.78
C HIS A 19 7.39 11.51 -5.85
N ARG A 20 8.29 11.83 -6.78
CA ARG A 20 8.83 13.18 -6.99
C ARG A 20 8.54 13.71 -8.40
N GLY A 21 7.69 13.00 -9.15
CA GLY A 21 7.31 13.40 -10.50
C GLY A 21 6.37 14.60 -10.51
N ALA A 22 6.24 15.24 -11.68
CA ALA A 22 5.30 16.34 -11.88
C ALA A 22 3.83 15.90 -11.84
N ARG A 23 3.55 14.61 -12.05
CA ARG A 23 2.22 14.02 -11.97
C ARG A 23 2.09 13.22 -10.68
N ILE A 24 0.92 13.30 -10.06
CA ILE A 24 0.56 12.45 -8.92
C ILE A 24 0.65 10.97 -9.31
N LEU A 25 1.27 10.16 -8.46
CA LEU A 25 1.30 8.72 -8.62
C LEU A 25 -0.04 8.11 -8.20
N ILE A 26 -0.76 7.52 -9.14
CA ILE A 26 -1.93 6.70 -8.84
C ILE A 26 -1.45 5.26 -8.62
N LEU A 27 -1.63 4.74 -7.41
CA LEU A 27 -1.11 3.44 -7.00
C LEU A 27 -2.26 2.48 -6.62
N PRO A 28 -2.73 1.63 -7.54
CA PRO A 28 -3.78 0.68 -7.23
C PRO A 28 -3.29 -0.37 -6.24
N ASN A 29 -4.20 -0.87 -5.41
CA ASN A 29 -3.90 -1.90 -4.42
C ASN A 29 -4.56 -3.23 -4.82
N ALA A 30 -3.74 -4.23 -5.08
CA ALA A 30 -4.13 -5.59 -5.38
C ALA A 30 -4.21 -6.46 -4.12
N TRP A 31 -4.94 -7.58 -4.21
CA TRP A 31 -5.01 -8.60 -3.15
C TRP A 31 -4.54 -9.97 -3.62
N ASP A 32 -4.43 -10.19 -4.93
CA ASP A 32 -3.96 -11.43 -5.55
C ASP A 32 -3.21 -11.16 -6.87
N VAL A 33 -2.78 -12.22 -7.56
CA VAL A 33 -2.06 -12.12 -8.82
C VAL A 33 -2.93 -11.53 -9.93
N ALA A 34 -4.19 -11.97 -10.04
CA ALA A 34 -5.08 -11.56 -11.14
C ALA A 34 -5.41 -10.06 -11.06
N SER A 35 -5.76 -9.55 -9.88
CA SER A 35 -6.01 -8.14 -9.63
C SER A 35 -4.76 -7.29 -9.91
N ALA A 36 -3.58 -7.73 -9.47
CA ALA A 36 -2.33 -7.01 -9.74
C ALA A 36 -2.02 -6.91 -11.24
N ARG A 37 -2.23 -8.01 -11.97
CA ARG A 37 -2.00 -8.09 -13.42
C ARG A 37 -3.01 -7.26 -14.21
N LEU A 38 -4.27 -7.18 -13.78
CA LEU A 38 -5.26 -6.28 -14.36
C LEU A 38 -4.84 -4.81 -14.24
N PHE A 39 -4.30 -4.40 -13.08
CA PHE A 39 -3.78 -3.04 -12.91
C PHE A 39 -2.54 -2.79 -13.79
N GLU A 40 -1.64 -3.75 -13.90
CA GLU A 40 -0.49 -3.64 -14.79
C GLU A 40 -0.90 -3.55 -16.27
N ASP A 41 -1.83 -4.40 -16.73
CA ASP A 41 -2.33 -4.41 -18.10
C ASP A 41 -3.12 -3.12 -18.43
N ALA A 42 -3.75 -2.50 -17.43
CA ALA A 42 -4.35 -1.17 -17.53
C ALA A 42 -3.33 -0.02 -17.63
N GLY A 43 -2.02 -0.31 -17.47
CA GLY A 43 -0.94 0.66 -17.65
C GLY A 43 -0.53 1.41 -16.38
N PHE A 44 -0.94 0.96 -15.19
CA PHE A 44 -0.45 1.56 -13.95
C PHE A 44 1.07 1.33 -13.80
N PRO A 45 1.87 2.36 -13.49
CA PRO A 45 3.32 2.27 -13.51
C PRO A 45 3.91 1.53 -12.31
N ALA A 46 3.09 1.19 -11.32
CA ALA A 46 3.41 0.42 -10.13
C ALA A 46 2.10 -0.10 -9.49
N VAL A 47 2.21 -1.11 -8.63
CA VAL A 47 1.10 -1.69 -7.87
C VAL A 47 1.48 -1.76 -6.38
N ALA A 48 0.50 -1.67 -5.48
CA ALA A 48 0.68 -2.01 -4.08
C ALA A 48 -0.17 -3.23 -3.68
N THR A 49 0.16 -3.92 -2.60
CA THR A 49 -0.82 -4.81 -1.95
C THR A 49 -1.75 -3.98 -1.04
N SER A 50 -2.95 -4.49 -0.76
CA SER A 50 -3.78 -4.05 0.37
C SER A 50 -3.73 -5.14 1.43
N SER A 51 -3.32 -4.82 2.67
CA SER A 51 -3.34 -5.82 3.76
C SER A 51 -4.76 -6.38 3.94
N ALA A 52 -5.76 -5.49 4.04
CA ALA A 52 -7.15 -5.87 4.23
C ALA A 52 -7.71 -6.73 3.09
N GLY A 53 -7.41 -6.41 1.83
CA GLY A 53 -7.84 -7.22 0.69
C GLY A 53 -7.13 -8.58 0.65
N LEU A 54 -5.80 -8.57 0.77
CA LEU A 54 -4.96 -9.76 0.67
C LEU A 54 -5.27 -10.74 1.79
N MET A 55 -5.30 -10.29 3.04
CA MET A 55 -5.51 -11.15 4.20
C MET A 55 -6.90 -11.78 4.19
N VAL A 56 -7.94 -11.00 3.88
CA VAL A 56 -9.30 -11.53 3.77
C VAL A 56 -9.40 -12.59 2.67
N SER A 57 -8.72 -12.39 1.55
CA SER A 57 -8.68 -13.40 0.47
C SER A 57 -7.98 -14.71 0.87
N LEU A 58 -7.11 -14.66 1.88
CA LEU A 58 -6.42 -15.82 2.45
C LEU A 58 -7.13 -16.40 3.69
N GLY A 59 -8.28 -15.84 4.08
CA GLY A 59 -9.05 -16.33 5.23
C GLY A 59 -8.67 -15.72 6.58
N TYR A 60 -7.94 -14.61 6.58
CA TYR A 60 -7.52 -13.90 7.79
C TYR A 60 -8.18 -12.50 7.89
N PRO A 61 -8.52 -12.01 9.08
CA PRO A 61 -8.89 -10.61 9.26
C PRO A 61 -7.69 -9.70 8.99
N ASP A 62 -7.96 -8.44 8.64
CA ASP A 62 -6.91 -7.41 8.48
C ASP A 62 -6.13 -7.16 9.76
N GLY A 63 -4.83 -6.91 9.64
CA GLY A 63 -3.90 -6.75 10.76
C GLY A 63 -2.77 -7.77 10.71
N GLU A 64 -2.35 -8.27 11.87
CA GLU A 64 -1.21 -9.20 11.97
C GLU A 64 -1.65 -10.63 12.37
N ALA A 65 -2.87 -11.03 11.98
CA ALA A 65 -3.42 -12.35 12.29
C ALA A 65 -2.88 -13.48 11.40
N ILE A 66 -2.45 -13.15 10.18
CA ILE A 66 -1.80 -14.08 9.26
C ILE A 66 -0.36 -14.36 9.69
N ASP A 67 0.13 -15.58 9.42
CA ASP A 67 1.54 -15.89 9.61
C ASP A 67 2.44 -15.09 8.65
N ARG A 68 3.59 -14.65 9.14
CA ARG A 68 4.54 -13.82 8.38
C ARG A 68 5.04 -14.54 7.11
N GLU A 69 5.33 -15.84 7.18
CA GLU A 69 5.83 -16.60 6.04
C GLU A 69 4.76 -16.72 4.96
N GLU A 70 3.49 -16.89 5.36
CA GLU A 70 2.36 -16.93 4.44
C GLU A 70 2.15 -15.58 3.74
N PHE A 71 2.20 -14.47 4.48
CA PHE A 71 2.16 -13.12 3.91
C PHE A 71 3.30 -12.87 2.90
N VAL A 72 4.52 -13.28 3.25
CA VAL A 72 5.69 -13.17 2.36
C VAL A 72 5.52 -14.06 1.12
N ALA A 73 4.95 -15.26 1.26
CA ALA A 73 4.67 -16.14 0.15
C ALA A 73 3.61 -15.55 -0.80
N ALA A 74 2.55 -14.95 -0.29
CA ALA A 74 1.55 -14.24 -1.09
C ALA A 74 2.17 -13.05 -1.84
N THR A 75 2.98 -12.24 -1.14
CA THR A 75 3.73 -11.12 -1.75
C THR A 75 4.63 -11.60 -2.89
N ARG A 76 5.35 -12.72 -2.70
CA ARG A 76 6.22 -13.31 -3.73
C ARG A 76 5.46 -13.76 -4.97
N ARG A 77 4.27 -14.35 -4.79
CA ARG A 77 3.42 -14.78 -5.92
C ARG A 77 3.01 -13.58 -6.78
N ILE A 78 2.61 -12.48 -6.15
CA ILE A 78 2.25 -11.24 -6.84
C ILE A 78 3.48 -10.62 -7.53
N ALA A 79 4.59 -10.47 -6.81
CA ALA A 79 5.80 -9.84 -7.34
C ALA A 79 6.33 -10.56 -8.59
N ARG A 80 6.33 -11.90 -8.59
CA ARG A 80 6.80 -12.71 -9.73
C ARG A 80 5.94 -12.57 -10.99
N ALA A 81 4.68 -12.15 -10.85
CA ALA A 81 3.78 -11.97 -11.98
C ALA A 81 3.93 -10.58 -12.63
N LEU A 82 4.49 -9.60 -11.91
CA LEU A 82 4.57 -8.21 -12.33
C LEU A 82 5.91 -7.88 -13.00
N SER A 83 5.84 -7.11 -14.10
CA SER A 83 6.99 -6.40 -14.67
C SER A 83 7.14 -4.99 -14.11
N VAL A 84 6.08 -4.43 -13.51
CA VAL A 84 6.11 -3.13 -12.80
C VAL A 84 6.51 -3.27 -11.32
N PRO A 85 6.97 -2.18 -10.67
CA PRO A 85 7.29 -2.16 -9.25
C PRO A 85 6.10 -2.55 -8.34
N LEU A 86 6.37 -3.36 -7.31
CA LEU A 86 5.39 -3.74 -6.26
C LEU A 86 5.76 -3.13 -4.89
N SER A 87 4.81 -2.48 -4.22
CA SER A 87 4.91 -2.06 -2.83
C SER A 87 4.05 -2.95 -1.91
N ALA A 88 4.62 -3.52 -0.86
CA ALA A 88 3.85 -4.36 0.06
C ALA A 88 3.31 -3.56 1.27
N ASP A 89 2.04 -3.74 1.60
CA ASP A 89 1.46 -3.24 2.85
C ASP A 89 1.73 -4.21 3.99
N ILE A 90 2.69 -3.88 4.86
CA ILE A 90 3.19 -4.77 5.91
C ILE A 90 2.59 -4.47 7.28
N VAL A 91 1.55 -3.63 7.33
CA VAL A 91 0.88 -3.25 8.58
C VAL A 91 1.90 -2.67 9.57
N GLY A 92 1.99 -3.19 10.80
CA GLY A 92 2.95 -2.78 11.83
C GLY A 92 4.35 -3.40 11.66
N GLY A 93 4.53 -4.30 10.68
CA GLY A 93 5.79 -4.95 10.34
C GLY A 93 5.97 -6.38 10.89
N PHE A 94 4.91 -7.03 11.39
CA PHE A 94 4.92 -8.40 11.91
C PHE A 94 6.00 -8.62 12.99
N GLY A 95 6.10 -7.69 13.93
CA GLY A 95 7.14 -7.67 14.94
C GLY A 95 6.97 -6.59 16.00
N ARG A 96 7.40 -6.88 17.23
CA ARG A 96 7.33 -5.92 18.35
C ARG A 96 8.59 -5.07 18.43
N SER A 97 9.74 -5.63 18.08
CA SER A 97 11.05 -4.97 18.10
C SER A 97 11.48 -4.47 16.71
N PRO A 98 12.34 -3.45 16.62
CA PRO A 98 12.94 -3.02 15.36
C PRO A 98 13.66 -4.16 14.60
N LYS A 99 14.25 -5.12 15.32
CA LYS A 99 14.95 -6.27 14.72
C LYS A 99 13.98 -7.22 13.99
N GLU A 100 12.84 -7.51 14.58
CA GLU A 100 11.80 -8.34 13.95
C GLU A 100 11.22 -7.65 12.71
N VAL A 101 10.90 -6.36 12.83
CA VAL A 101 10.43 -5.55 11.68
C VAL A 101 11.44 -5.56 10.55
N VAL A 102 12.74 -5.38 10.83
CA VAL A 102 13.80 -5.47 9.83
C VAL A 102 13.87 -6.87 9.18
N SER A 103 13.67 -7.94 9.96
CA SER A 103 13.61 -9.30 9.41
C SER A 103 12.44 -9.45 8.44
N THR A 104 11.25 -8.93 8.78
CA THR A 104 10.08 -8.94 7.90
C THR A 104 10.34 -8.15 6.63
N VAL A 105 10.84 -6.92 6.74
CA VAL A 105 11.13 -6.08 5.56
C VAL A 105 12.14 -6.77 4.65
N ARG A 106 13.20 -7.36 5.19
CA ARG A 106 14.17 -8.14 4.41
C ARG A 106 13.46 -9.22 3.59
N SER A 107 12.64 -10.06 4.23
CA SER A 107 11.93 -11.15 3.55
C SER A 107 10.96 -10.64 2.47
N VAL A 108 10.34 -9.48 2.68
CA VAL A 108 9.43 -8.84 1.71
C VAL A 108 10.19 -8.30 0.50
N ILE A 109 11.36 -7.69 0.72
CA ILE A 109 12.23 -7.24 -0.39
C ILE A 109 12.81 -8.43 -1.15
N GLU A 110 13.27 -9.48 -0.45
CA GLU A 110 13.73 -10.74 -1.06
C GLU A 110 12.60 -11.48 -1.80
N ALA A 111 11.34 -11.24 -1.45
CA ALA A 111 10.17 -11.74 -2.19
C ALA A 111 9.92 -10.99 -3.52
N GLY A 112 10.59 -9.87 -3.75
CA GLY A 112 10.51 -9.08 -4.99
C GLY A 112 9.78 -7.74 -4.86
N ALA A 113 9.24 -7.40 -3.68
CA ALA A 113 8.74 -6.06 -3.45
C ALA A 113 9.89 -5.04 -3.44
N ILE A 114 9.59 -3.80 -3.82
CA ILE A 114 10.55 -2.69 -3.92
C ILE A 114 10.10 -1.47 -3.11
N GLY A 115 9.08 -1.67 -2.27
CA GLY A 115 8.49 -0.64 -1.45
C GLY A 115 7.67 -1.27 -0.33
N ILE A 116 7.51 -0.54 0.76
CA ILE A 116 6.70 -0.96 1.89
C ILE A 116 5.79 0.18 2.37
N ASN A 117 4.62 -0.18 2.89
CA ASN A 117 3.83 0.65 3.77
C ASN A 117 3.93 0.10 5.19
N ILE A 118 4.33 0.93 6.16
CA ILE A 118 4.45 0.55 7.58
C ILE A 118 3.75 1.57 8.46
N GLU A 119 2.85 1.12 9.34
CA GLU A 119 2.08 1.98 10.24
C GLU A 119 2.64 2.06 11.65
N ASP A 120 2.15 3.05 12.38
CA ASP A 120 2.58 3.40 13.73
C ASP A 120 1.55 3.00 14.79
N SER A 121 0.63 2.08 14.48
CA SER A 121 -0.45 1.66 15.38
C SER A 121 -0.31 0.18 15.77
N ARG A 122 -0.91 -0.17 16.93
CA ARG A 122 -1.08 -1.55 17.38
C ARG A 122 -2.51 -1.98 17.08
N HIS A 123 -2.68 -3.04 16.29
CA HIS A 123 -4.00 -3.48 15.88
C HIS A 123 -4.85 -4.01 17.03
N GLU A 124 -4.21 -4.64 18.02
CA GLU A 124 -4.87 -5.28 19.17
C GLU A 124 -5.38 -4.25 20.17
N THR A 125 -4.58 -3.21 20.46
CA THR A 125 -4.93 -2.19 21.46
C THR A 125 -5.57 -0.95 20.85
N LYS A 126 -5.51 -0.77 19.52
CA LYS A 126 -5.91 0.45 18.81
C LYS A 126 -5.18 1.70 19.32
N GLU A 127 -3.92 1.53 19.70
CA GLU A 127 -3.09 2.61 20.20
C GLU A 127 -1.97 2.95 19.22
N LEU A 128 -1.60 4.23 19.19
CA LEU A 128 -0.42 4.67 18.49
C LEU A 128 0.84 4.31 19.29
N LEU A 129 1.88 3.89 18.58
CA LEU A 129 3.22 3.83 19.12
C LEU A 129 3.68 5.24 19.50
N PRO A 130 4.47 5.37 20.59
CA PRO A 130 5.20 6.59 20.85
C PRO A 130 6.09 6.96 19.65
N ILE A 131 6.16 8.24 19.28
CA ILE A 131 6.97 8.71 18.16
C ILE A 131 8.42 8.17 18.21
N PRO A 132 9.14 8.21 19.35
CA PRO A 132 10.49 7.66 19.41
C PRO A 132 10.57 6.18 19.04
N ALA A 133 9.58 5.37 19.44
CA ALA A 133 9.56 3.94 19.12
C ALA A 133 9.38 3.69 17.62
N GLN A 134 8.49 4.45 16.96
CA GLN A 134 8.31 4.33 15.51
C GLN A 134 9.53 4.89 14.74
N VAL A 135 10.13 5.98 15.22
CA VAL A 135 11.37 6.53 14.65
C VAL A 135 12.49 5.49 14.70
N GLU A 136 12.67 4.77 15.80
CA GLU A 136 13.68 3.71 15.90
C GLU A 136 13.41 2.55 14.92
N ARG A 137 12.14 2.16 14.73
CA ARG A 137 11.78 1.18 13.68
C ARG A 137 12.14 1.67 12.28
N LEU A 138 11.77 2.90 11.95
CA LEU A 138 12.05 3.49 10.64
C LEU A 138 13.56 3.65 10.38
N LYS A 139 14.35 4.02 11.39
CA LYS A 139 15.82 4.08 11.28
C LYS A 139 16.42 2.71 11.00
N ALA A 140 15.93 1.67 11.69
CA ALA A 140 16.40 0.30 11.47
C ALA A 140 16.09 -0.20 10.05
N VAL A 141 14.88 0.08 9.55
CA VAL A 141 14.47 -0.21 8.17
C VAL A 141 15.29 0.60 7.16
N ARG A 142 15.57 1.88 7.44
CA ARG A 142 16.43 2.72 6.62
C ARG A 142 17.83 2.14 6.51
N LYS A 143 18.41 1.67 7.62
CA LYS A 143 19.73 1.01 7.63
C LYS A 143 19.74 -0.29 6.82
N LEU A 144 18.64 -1.06 6.86
CA LEU A 144 18.49 -2.25 6.01
C LEU A 144 18.54 -1.88 4.52
N ARG A 145 17.86 -0.81 4.11
CA ARG A 145 17.90 -0.32 2.72
C ARG A 145 19.32 -0.04 2.24
N ASP A 146 20.15 0.57 3.09
CA ASP A 146 21.57 0.81 2.77
C ASP A 146 22.37 -0.49 2.65
N ALA A 147 22.05 -1.49 3.47
CA ALA A 147 22.76 -2.77 3.47
C ALA A 147 22.39 -3.69 2.31
N LEU A 148 21.20 -3.54 1.71
CA LEU A 148 20.70 -4.41 0.64
C LEU A 148 21.05 -3.91 -0.78
N ASP A 149 21.53 -2.67 -0.93
CA ASP A 149 21.74 -2.01 -2.24
C ASP A 149 20.50 -2.04 -3.16
N VAL A 150 19.31 -2.17 -2.56
CA VAL A 150 18.01 -2.02 -3.21
C VAL A 150 17.39 -0.77 -2.62
N PRO A 151 17.30 0.36 -3.35
CA PRO A 151 16.75 1.60 -2.84
C PRO A 151 15.22 1.51 -2.78
N PHE A 152 14.68 0.65 -1.92
CA PHE A 152 13.24 0.47 -1.78
C PHE A 152 12.57 1.70 -1.13
N VAL A 153 11.32 1.94 -1.51
CA VAL A 153 10.49 3.03 -0.96
C VAL A 153 10.00 2.68 0.44
N ILE A 154 10.15 3.62 1.37
CA ILE A 154 9.51 3.54 2.69
C ILE A 154 8.35 4.55 2.72
N ASN A 155 7.12 4.05 2.73
CA ASN A 155 5.91 4.83 2.97
C ASN A 155 5.53 4.70 4.46
N ALA A 156 5.78 5.75 5.24
CA ALA A 156 5.51 5.75 6.67
C ALA A 156 4.08 6.23 6.92
N ARG A 157 3.23 5.32 7.38
CA ARG A 157 1.83 5.59 7.71
C ARG A 157 1.70 6.01 9.17
N THR A 158 0.81 6.97 9.40
CA THR A 158 0.31 7.28 10.73
C THR A 158 -1.20 7.18 10.77
N ASP A 159 -1.73 6.57 11.84
CA ASP A 159 -3.17 6.47 12.11
C ASP A 159 -3.68 7.56 13.07
N ALA A 160 -2.88 8.61 13.30
CA ALA A 160 -3.18 9.65 14.27
C ALA A 160 -4.53 10.35 14.04
N LEU A 161 -4.99 10.51 12.80
CA LEU A 161 -6.30 11.11 12.52
C LEU A 161 -7.47 10.31 13.13
N SER A 162 -7.30 8.99 13.29
CA SER A 162 -8.30 8.12 13.90
C SER A 162 -8.04 7.84 15.38
N LEU A 163 -6.78 7.74 15.80
CA LEU A 163 -6.40 7.18 17.10
C LEU A 163 -5.83 8.21 18.08
N ALA A 164 -5.41 9.40 17.62
CA ALA A 164 -4.96 10.44 18.53
C ALA A 164 -6.15 11.04 19.30
N PRO A 165 -5.94 11.44 20.57
CA PRO A 165 -6.98 12.10 21.35
C PRO A 165 -7.25 13.53 20.84
N GLY A 166 -8.42 14.07 21.21
CA GLY A 166 -8.82 15.44 20.91
C GLY A 166 -9.67 15.58 19.65
N GLU A 167 -9.97 16.84 19.32
CA GLU A 167 -10.75 17.26 18.16
C GLU A 167 -9.96 17.11 16.84
N PRO A 168 -10.63 17.13 15.67
CA PRO A 168 -9.98 16.91 14.38
C PRO A 168 -8.71 17.73 14.15
N GLU A 169 -8.67 19.00 14.56
CA GLU A 169 -7.52 19.89 14.41
C GLU A 169 -6.32 19.43 15.26
N ALA A 170 -6.58 18.96 16.48
CA ALA A 170 -5.54 18.41 17.35
C ALA A 170 -4.97 17.10 16.79
N ARG A 171 -5.82 16.25 16.19
CA ARG A 171 -5.39 15.02 15.53
C ARG A 171 -4.59 15.30 14.25
N LEU A 172 -4.97 16.33 13.50
CA LEU A 172 -4.22 16.80 12.34
C LEU A 172 -2.84 17.32 12.76
N ALA A 173 -2.75 18.12 13.82
CA ALA A 173 -1.49 18.59 14.38
C ALA A 173 -0.59 17.41 14.83
N GLU A 174 -1.17 16.38 15.45
CA GLU A 174 -0.44 15.16 15.83
C GLU A 174 0.04 14.37 14.60
N ALA A 175 -0.79 14.24 13.56
CA ALA A 175 -0.40 13.60 12.31
C ALA A 175 0.75 14.34 11.62
N ILE A 176 0.76 15.68 11.67
CA ILE A 176 1.86 16.51 11.15
C ILE A 176 3.12 16.28 11.99
N ARG A 177 3.03 16.30 13.33
CA ARG A 177 4.17 16.06 14.23
C ARG A 177 4.83 14.70 13.95
N ARG A 178 4.02 13.65 13.78
CA ARG A 178 4.47 12.30 13.39
C ARG A 178 5.08 12.28 12.01
N GLY A 179 4.40 12.86 11.03
CA GLY A 179 4.89 12.96 9.65
C GLY A 179 6.26 13.62 9.56
N THR A 180 6.43 14.77 10.21
CA THR A 180 7.72 15.47 10.31
C THR A 180 8.80 14.60 10.95
N ALA A 181 8.50 13.94 12.07
CA ALA A 181 9.45 13.04 12.72
C ALA A 181 9.86 11.86 11.81
N TYR A 182 8.94 11.33 11.01
CA TYR A 182 9.23 10.21 10.09
C TYR A 182 9.99 10.68 8.85
N ARG A 183 9.65 11.86 8.32
CA ARG A 183 10.40 12.53 7.24
C ARG A 183 11.87 12.69 7.61
N ASP A 184 12.14 13.17 8.83
CA ASP A 184 13.49 13.47 9.30
C ASP A 184 14.37 12.20 9.48
N VAL A 185 13.75 11.00 9.47
CA VAL A 185 14.47 9.71 9.41
C VAL A 185 14.99 9.38 7.99
N GLY A 186 14.43 10.01 6.95
CA GLY A 186 14.77 9.72 5.55
C GLY A 186 13.93 8.63 4.90
N VAL A 187 12.65 8.55 5.27
CA VAL A 187 11.62 7.80 4.50
C VAL A 187 11.40 8.45 3.13
N ASP A 188 10.52 7.92 2.27
CA ASP A 188 10.31 8.48 0.92
C ASP A 188 8.91 9.07 0.71
N CYS A 189 7.92 8.63 1.51
CA CYS A 189 6.57 9.15 1.47
C CYS A 189 5.91 9.05 2.86
N LEU A 190 5.02 9.99 3.18
CA LEU A 190 4.22 10.00 4.41
C LEU A 190 2.77 9.67 4.10
N TYR A 191 2.10 8.93 4.97
CA TYR A 191 0.72 8.55 4.77
C TYR A 191 -0.13 8.84 6.01
N PRO A 192 -0.73 10.05 6.10
CA PRO A 192 -1.71 10.37 7.13
C PRO A 192 -3.04 9.64 6.83
N MET A 193 -3.20 8.45 7.37
CA MET A 193 -4.37 7.60 7.09
C MET A 193 -5.66 8.29 7.52
N GLY A 194 -6.61 8.42 6.60
CA GLY A 194 -7.91 9.06 6.84
C GLY A 194 -8.00 10.54 6.42
N LEU A 195 -6.91 11.15 5.97
CA LEU A 195 -6.91 12.54 5.50
C LEU A 195 -7.72 12.67 4.21
N THR A 196 -8.78 13.47 4.23
CA THR A 196 -9.74 13.61 3.11
C THR A 196 -10.16 15.03 2.82
N ASP A 197 -10.30 15.87 3.84
CA ASP A 197 -10.69 17.27 3.70
C ASP A 197 -9.63 18.10 2.93
N PRO A 198 -10.01 18.87 1.87
CA PRO A 198 -9.07 19.66 1.07
C PRO A 198 -8.21 20.64 1.85
N GLU A 199 -8.79 21.35 2.82
CA GLU A 199 -8.06 22.34 3.63
C GLU A 199 -7.02 21.66 4.51
N SER A 200 -7.41 20.55 5.15
CA SER A 200 -6.54 19.71 5.96
C SER A 200 -5.42 19.08 5.11
N ILE A 201 -5.71 18.65 3.88
CA ILE A 201 -4.70 18.16 2.91
C ILE A 201 -3.70 19.27 2.60
N ALA A 202 -4.18 20.46 2.22
CA ALA A 202 -3.31 21.60 1.92
C ALA A 202 -2.43 21.98 3.11
N GLY A 203 -3.02 22.02 4.30
CA GLY A 203 -2.31 22.28 5.56
C GLY A 203 -1.23 21.25 5.85
N TYR A 204 -1.53 19.97 5.69
CA TYR A 204 -0.56 18.90 5.88
C TYR A 204 0.60 18.98 4.88
N VAL A 205 0.30 19.11 3.57
CA VAL A 205 1.31 19.23 2.51
C VAL A 205 2.24 20.41 2.78
N LYS A 206 1.68 21.57 3.11
CA LYS A 206 2.46 22.78 3.42
C LYS A 206 3.32 22.60 4.68
N ALA A 207 2.83 21.92 5.70
CA ALA A 207 3.55 21.77 6.96
C ALA A 207 4.72 20.79 6.86
N VAL A 208 4.58 19.70 6.10
CA VAL A 208 5.61 18.66 6.00
C VAL A 208 6.58 18.87 4.84
N GLU A 209 6.20 19.61 3.79
CA GLU A 209 6.99 19.88 2.58
C GLU A 209 7.63 18.61 2.00
N PHE A 210 6.84 17.55 1.91
CA PHE A 210 7.33 16.20 1.61
C PHE A 210 6.27 15.38 0.86
N PRO A 211 6.65 14.38 0.02
CA PRO A 211 5.69 13.53 -0.66
C PRO A 211 4.71 12.87 0.31
N ILE A 212 3.41 13.08 0.09
CA ILE A 212 2.36 12.42 0.85
C ILE A 212 1.50 11.49 0.00
N ASN A 213 1.03 10.42 0.63
CA ASN A 213 0.03 9.49 0.15
C ASN A 213 -1.33 9.77 0.80
N VAL A 214 -2.39 9.80 0.01
CA VAL A 214 -3.78 9.74 0.48
C VAL A 214 -4.47 8.51 -0.10
N MET A 215 -5.63 8.12 0.43
CA MET A 215 -6.33 6.92 -0.03
C MET A 215 -7.71 7.24 -0.55
N ILE A 216 -8.04 6.70 -1.74
CA ILE A 216 -9.36 6.79 -2.33
C ILE A 216 -10.39 6.24 -1.35
N ARG A 217 -11.36 7.09 -1.07
CA ARG A 217 -12.55 6.80 -0.27
C ARG A 217 -13.60 7.85 -0.54
N LYS A 218 -14.83 7.59 -0.09
CA LYS A 218 -15.90 8.58 -0.14
C LYS A 218 -15.44 9.88 0.54
N GLY A 219 -15.65 11.01 -0.15
CA GLY A 219 -15.29 12.34 0.33
C GLY A 219 -13.88 12.82 -0.05
N LEU A 220 -13.03 11.98 -0.65
CA LEU A 220 -11.74 12.44 -1.16
C LEU A 220 -11.93 13.31 -2.43
N PRO A 221 -11.16 14.40 -2.58
CA PRO A 221 -11.14 15.22 -3.79
C PRO A 221 -10.77 14.45 -5.06
N SER A 222 -11.04 15.08 -6.21
CA SER A 222 -10.62 14.55 -7.50
C SER A 222 -9.10 14.43 -7.60
N ILE A 223 -8.58 13.49 -8.40
CA ILE A 223 -7.13 13.31 -8.60
C ILE A 223 -6.46 14.62 -9.09
N ALA A 224 -7.14 15.37 -9.96
CA ALA A 224 -6.65 16.65 -10.46
C ALA A 224 -6.52 17.69 -9.35
N GLU A 225 -7.48 17.71 -8.42
CA GLU A 225 -7.45 18.60 -7.26
C GLU A 225 -6.38 18.18 -6.26
N LEU A 226 -6.25 16.88 -5.95
CA LEU A 226 -5.18 16.35 -5.10
C LEU A 226 -3.79 16.74 -5.64
N GLN A 227 -3.58 16.65 -6.95
CA GLN A 227 -2.33 17.08 -7.58
C GLN A 227 -2.09 18.58 -7.40
N ARG A 228 -3.12 19.42 -7.57
CA ARG A 228 -3.02 20.87 -7.31
C ARG A 228 -2.68 21.19 -5.85
N LEU A 229 -3.19 20.38 -4.92
CA LEU A 229 -2.90 20.50 -3.49
C LEU A 229 -1.50 19.99 -3.12
N GLY A 230 -0.75 19.41 -4.06
CA GLY A 230 0.63 18.93 -3.85
C GLY A 230 0.72 17.50 -3.32
N VAL A 231 -0.35 16.71 -3.42
CA VAL A 231 -0.32 15.28 -3.09
C VAL A 231 0.54 14.54 -4.11
N ALA A 232 1.48 13.74 -3.63
CA ALA A 232 2.43 12.99 -4.47
C ALA A 232 1.92 11.61 -4.88
N ARG A 233 1.08 10.99 -4.05
CA ARG A 233 0.58 9.63 -4.25
C ARG A 233 -0.89 9.50 -3.82
N VAL A 234 -1.68 8.75 -4.59
CA VAL A 234 -3.03 8.34 -4.21
C VAL A 234 -3.14 6.82 -4.35
N SER A 235 -3.47 6.14 -3.24
CA SER A 235 -3.65 4.69 -3.19
C SER A 235 -5.13 4.30 -3.16
N PHE A 236 -5.47 3.09 -3.63
CA PHE A 236 -6.86 2.61 -3.62
C PHE A 236 -7.28 2.03 -2.25
N GLY A 237 -6.32 1.61 -1.44
CA GLY A 237 -6.59 0.81 -0.24
C GLY A 237 -7.38 -0.45 -0.57
N PRO A 238 -8.28 -0.93 0.30
CA PRO A 238 -9.10 -2.10 -0.01
C PRO A 238 -10.29 -1.79 -0.94
N SER A 239 -10.43 -0.57 -1.46
CA SER A 239 -11.64 -0.16 -2.20
C SER A 239 -11.94 -1.06 -3.40
N ALA A 240 -10.91 -1.51 -4.13
CA ALA A 240 -11.08 -2.41 -5.27
C ALA A 240 -11.57 -3.80 -4.84
N SER A 241 -10.97 -4.39 -3.79
CA SER A 241 -11.41 -5.70 -3.28
C SER A 241 -12.83 -5.64 -2.73
N TYR A 242 -13.17 -4.57 -2.00
CA TYR A 242 -14.51 -4.36 -1.47
C TYR A 242 -15.56 -4.17 -2.57
N ALA A 243 -15.22 -3.47 -3.65
CA ALA A 243 -16.10 -3.33 -4.81
C ALA A 243 -16.38 -4.69 -5.46
N THR A 244 -15.35 -5.53 -5.63
CA THR A 244 -15.49 -6.90 -6.17
C THR A 244 -16.35 -7.78 -5.27
N MET A 245 -16.15 -7.77 -3.96
CA MET A 245 -16.99 -8.52 -3.02
C MET A 245 -18.44 -8.00 -3.02
N GLY A 246 -18.63 -6.69 -3.15
CA GLY A 246 -19.94 -6.06 -3.30
C GLY A 246 -20.66 -6.48 -4.58
N LEU A 247 -19.94 -6.66 -5.69
CA LEU A 247 -20.48 -7.21 -6.94
C LEU A 247 -20.96 -8.64 -6.73
N LEU A 248 -20.12 -9.52 -6.17
CA LEU A 248 -20.47 -10.92 -5.90
C LEU A 248 -21.72 -11.02 -5.02
N ARG A 249 -21.82 -10.19 -3.96
CA ARG A 249 -23.01 -10.15 -3.10
C ARG A 249 -24.29 -9.81 -3.88
N ARG A 250 -24.25 -8.79 -4.74
CA ARG A 250 -25.42 -8.39 -5.54
C ARG A 250 -25.78 -9.45 -6.58
N ALA A 251 -24.77 -10.02 -7.24
CA ALA A 251 -24.97 -11.04 -8.25
C ALA A 251 -25.58 -12.33 -7.66
N SER A 252 -25.10 -12.77 -6.50
CA SER A 252 -25.68 -13.91 -5.79
C SER A 252 -27.13 -13.66 -5.36
N ALA A 253 -27.44 -12.45 -4.88
CA ALA A 253 -28.81 -12.08 -4.54
C ALA A 253 -29.72 -12.11 -5.78
N GLU A 254 -29.27 -11.57 -6.92
CA GLU A 254 -30.04 -11.64 -8.17
C GLU A 254 -30.40 -13.08 -8.57
N VAL A 255 -29.43 -14.00 -8.52
CA VAL A 255 -29.64 -15.40 -8.88
C VAL A 255 -30.67 -16.06 -7.96
N LEU A 256 -30.54 -15.86 -6.64
CA LEU A 256 -31.42 -16.52 -5.67
C LEU A 256 -32.83 -15.91 -5.63
N GLU A 257 -32.94 -14.58 -5.75
CA GLU A 257 -34.22 -13.87 -5.60
C GLU A 257 -35.01 -13.80 -6.92
N ARG A 258 -34.32 -13.73 -8.06
CA ARG A 258 -34.93 -13.42 -9.36
C ARG A 258 -34.68 -14.50 -10.42
N GLY A 259 -33.75 -15.43 -10.18
CA GLY A 259 -33.39 -16.46 -11.16
C GLY A 259 -32.67 -15.92 -12.40
N THR A 260 -32.21 -14.67 -12.37
CA THR A 260 -31.45 -14.04 -13.45
C THR A 260 -29.97 -13.93 -13.08
N TYR A 261 -29.10 -13.77 -14.06
CA TYR A 261 -27.65 -13.84 -13.89
C TYR A 261 -26.90 -12.76 -14.69
N ALA A 262 -27.57 -11.66 -15.06
CA ALA A 262 -26.95 -10.60 -15.86
C ALA A 262 -25.78 -9.95 -15.12
N THR A 263 -25.91 -9.69 -13.81
CA THR A 263 -24.83 -9.11 -13.00
C THR A 263 -23.56 -9.98 -12.96
N LEU A 264 -23.67 -11.30 -13.19
CA LEU A 264 -22.50 -12.19 -13.28
C LEU A 264 -21.82 -12.14 -14.65
N LEU A 265 -22.58 -11.92 -15.73
CA LEU A 265 -22.08 -12.04 -17.10
C LEU A 265 -21.67 -10.70 -17.71
N ASP A 266 -22.32 -9.60 -17.31
CA ASP A 266 -22.07 -8.28 -17.88
C ASP A 266 -20.65 -7.80 -17.53
N GLY A 267 -19.81 -7.68 -18.55
CA GLY A 267 -18.41 -7.27 -18.40
C GLY A 267 -17.50 -8.32 -17.77
N ALA A 268 -17.91 -9.59 -17.73
CA ALA A 268 -17.09 -10.67 -17.21
C ALA A 268 -15.82 -10.88 -18.06
N ILE A 269 -14.71 -11.11 -17.37
CA ILE A 269 -13.44 -11.48 -17.99
C ILE A 269 -13.56 -12.91 -18.54
N SER A 270 -13.12 -13.12 -19.78
CA SER A 270 -13.17 -14.46 -20.41
C SER A 270 -12.26 -15.46 -19.70
N TYR A 271 -12.55 -16.75 -19.84
CA TYR A 271 -11.70 -17.82 -19.29
C TYR A 271 -10.24 -17.68 -19.72
N ASP A 272 -9.99 -17.45 -21.02
CA ASP A 272 -8.63 -17.33 -21.56
C ASP A 272 -7.91 -16.08 -21.06
N GLU A 273 -8.62 -14.96 -20.92
CA GLU A 273 -8.05 -13.75 -20.35
C GLU A 273 -7.69 -13.94 -18.88
N LEU A 274 -8.57 -14.51 -18.07
CA LEU A 274 -8.31 -14.75 -16.64
C LEU A 274 -7.14 -15.72 -16.43
N ASN A 275 -7.06 -16.81 -17.21
CA ASN A 275 -5.95 -17.76 -17.11
C ASN A 275 -4.61 -17.15 -17.58
N ARG A 276 -4.63 -16.26 -18.57
CA ARG A 276 -3.43 -15.53 -19.00
C ARG A 276 -2.87 -14.65 -17.88
N LEU A 277 -3.71 -14.07 -17.02
CA LEU A 277 -3.25 -13.26 -15.88
C LEU A 277 -2.44 -14.08 -14.86
N ALA A 278 -2.70 -15.38 -14.72
CA ALA A 278 -1.96 -16.24 -13.78
C ALA A 278 -0.56 -16.64 -14.29
N SER A 279 -0.28 -16.46 -15.58
CA SER A 279 1.01 -16.81 -16.18
C SER A 279 2.01 -15.66 -16.05
N PRO A 280 3.28 -15.91 -15.69
CA PRO A 280 4.30 -14.87 -15.72
C PRO A 280 4.43 -14.29 -17.13
N ARG A 281 4.62 -12.97 -17.26
CA ARG A 281 5.03 -12.39 -18.55
C ARG A 281 6.39 -12.99 -18.93
N ARG A 282 6.45 -13.73 -20.04
CA ARG A 282 7.72 -14.08 -20.66
C ARG A 282 8.37 -12.77 -21.12
N GLY A 283 9.57 -12.49 -20.64
CA GLY A 283 10.30 -11.27 -21.00
C GLY A 283 10.36 -11.12 -22.52
N SER A 284 9.95 -9.95 -23.01
CA SER A 284 10.22 -9.47 -24.37
C SER A 284 11.63 -8.90 -24.44
#